data_AF-A0A6J7C428-F1
#
_entry.id   AF-A0A6J7C428-F1
#
_cell.length_a   1.000
_cell.length_b   1.000
_cell.length_c   1.000
_cell.angle_alpha   90.00
_cell.angle_beta   90.00
_cell.angle_gamma   90.00
#
_symmetry.space_group_name_H-M   'P 1'
#
loop_
_entity.id
_entity.type
_entity.pdbx_description
1 polymer ?
#
loop_
_entity_poly.entity_id
_entity_poly.type
_entity_poly.pdbx_seq_one_letter_code
_entity_poly.pdbx_strand_id
1 'polypeptide(L)' 'MSSNYDHLAERLDAVVEDLDEIIFEQLREASAEKSGRPADDKRLTQARRAIEKAAHLLRGRESAEE' A
#
# COMPACT_ATOMS: atom_id res chain seq x y z
N MET A 1 6.48 -1.60 -25.14
CA MET A 1 5.91 -0.52 -24.28
C MET A 1 5.44 -1.06 -22.92
N SER A 2 4.87 -2.28 -22.82
CA SER A 2 4.43 -2.92 -21.56
C SER A 2 5.51 -2.97 -20.46
N SER A 3 6.75 -3.35 -20.82
CA SER A 3 7.82 -3.61 -19.86
C SER A 3 8.19 -2.46 -18.90
N ASN A 4 8.01 -1.19 -19.31
CA ASN A 4 8.37 -0.05 -18.43
C ASN A 4 7.28 0.22 -17.38
N TYR A 5 6.02 0.09 -17.77
CA TYR A 5 4.89 0.26 -16.85
C TYR A 5 4.76 -0.94 -15.91
N ASP A 6 5.04 -2.15 -16.41
CA ASP A 6 5.07 -3.37 -15.60
C ASP A 6 6.16 -3.29 -14.51
N HIS A 7 7.38 -2.87 -14.86
CA HIS A 7 8.45 -2.66 -13.88
C HIS A 7 8.12 -1.55 -12.87
N LEU A 8 7.42 -0.48 -13.30
CA LEU A 8 6.97 0.54 -12.35
C LEU A 8 5.89 0.00 -11.41
N ALA A 9 4.97 -0.82 -11.90
CA ALA A 9 3.95 -1.47 -11.07
C ALA A 9 4.58 -2.46 -10.06
N GLU A 10 5.59 -3.23 -10.46
CA GLU A 10 6.36 -4.10 -9.54
C GLU A 10 7.03 -3.29 -8.42
N ARG A 11 7.60 -2.13 -8.74
CA ARG A 11 8.17 -1.23 -7.72
C ARG A 11 7.12 -0.68 -6.77
N LEU A 12 5.91 -0.37 -7.27
CA LEU A 12 4.81 0.07 -6.41
C LEU A 12 4.32 -1.06 -5.50
N ASP A 13 4.27 -2.30 -5.98
CA ASP A 13 3.93 -3.47 -5.16
C ASP A 13 4.97 -3.68 -4.04
N ALA A 14 6.26 -3.53 -4.32
CA ALA A 14 7.30 -3.58 -3.28
C ALA A 14 7.10 -2.50 -2.21
N VAL A 15 6.72 -1.28 -2.60
CA VAL A 15 6.40 -0.21 -1.63
C VAL A 15 5.13 -0.53 -0.82
N VAL A 16 4.16 -1.26 -1.39
CA VAL A 16 2.99 -1.76 -0.64
C VAL A 16 3.42 -2.74 0.44
N GLU A 17 4.33 -3.66 0.13
CA GLU A 17 4.89 -4.60 1.10
C GLU A 17 5.63 -3.86 2.23
N ASP A 18 6.48 -2.89 1.90
CA ASP A 18 7.18 -2.05 2.90
C ASP A 18 6.17 -1.32 3.82
N LEU A 19 5.06 -0.81 3.27
CA LEU A 19 4.02 -0.16 4.06
C LEU A 19 3.28 -1.14 4.98
N ASP A 20 3.04 -2.36 4.52
CA ASP A 20 2.41 -3.41 5.33
C ASP A 20 3.30 -3.81 6.52
N GLU A 21 4.62 -3.88 6.31
CA GLU A 21 5.58 -4.11 7.41
C GLU A 21 5.53 -2.98 8.45
N ILE A 22 5.54 -1.72 8.02
CA ILE A 22 5.47 -0.55 8.91
C ILE A 22 4.15 -0.55 9.70
N ILE A 23 3.02 -0.82 9.03
CA ILE A 23 1.71 -0.88 9.69
C ILE A 23 1.70 -2.00 10.74
N PHE A 24 2.23 -3.17 10.40
CA PHE A 24 2.30 -4.30 11.31
C PHE A 24 3.15 -3.99 12.55
N GLU A 25 4.31 -3.37 12.36
CA GLU A 25 5.19 -2.97 13.46
C GLU A 25 4.50 -1.97 14.39
N GLN A 26 3.86 -0.93 13.85
CA GLN A 26 3.10 0.05 14.65
C GLN A 26 1.93 -0.59 15.42
N LEU A 27 1.21 -1.53 14.81
CA LEU A 27 0.13 -2.25 15.48
C LEU A 27 0.66 -3.13 16.62
N ARG A 28 1.82 -3.76 16.41
CA ARG A 28 2.48 -4.59 17.42
C ARG A 28 2.94 -3.75 18.61
N GLU A 29 3.56 -2.60 18.35
CA GLU A 29 3.98 -1.64 19.39
C GLU A 29 2.79 -1.10 20.17
N ALA A 30 1.75 -0.63 19.48
CA ALA A 30 0.54 -0.14 20.13
C ALA A 30 -0.13 -1.21 21.01
N SER A 31 -0.16 -2.46 20.54
CA SER A 31 -0.65 -3.59 21.33
C SER A 31 0.20 -3.85 22.58
N ALA A 32 1.53 -3.70 22.50
CA ALA A 32 2.44 -3.89 23.63
C ALA A 32 2.25 -2.78 24.69
N GLU A 33 2.03 -1.55 24.24
CA GLU A 33 1.78 -0.39 25.10
C GLU A 33 0.34 -0.32 25.64
N LYS A 34 -0.55 -1.20 25.15
CA LYS A 34 -2.01 -1.10 25.36
C LYS A 34 -2.56 0.27 24.96
N SER A 35 -1.92 0.91 23.98
CA SER A 35 -2.37 2.15 23.38
C SER A 35 -3.44 1.84 22.33
N GLY A 36 -4.26 2.86 22.01
CA GLY A 36 -5.30 2.72 21.00
C GLY A 36 -4.73 2.57 19.59
N ARG A 37 -5.59 2.73 18.57
CA ARG A 37 -5.16 2.70 17.17
C ARG A 37 -4.05 3.74 16.93
N PRO A 38 -2.93 3.39 16.26
CA PRO A 38 -1.87 4.34 15.96
C PRO A 38 -2.40 5.57 15.21
N ALA A 39 -1.86 6.76 15.52
CA ALA A 39 -2.31 8.01 14.91
C ALA A 39 -2.13 8.00 13.39
N ASP A 40 -1.06 7.36 12.90
CA ASP A 40 -0.71 7.31 11.49
C ASP A 40 -1.37 6.15 10.72
N ASP A 41 -2.04 5.21 11.40
CA ASP A 41 -2.61 4.01 10.78
C ASP A 41 -3.56 4.35 9.62
N LYS A 42 -4.43 5.35 9.82
CA LYS A 42 -5.37 5.80 8.77
C LYS A 42 -4.60 6.34 7.56
N ARG A 43 -3.55 7.12 7.80
CA ARG A 43 -2.72 7.73 6.75
C ARG A 43 -1.95 6.66 5.98
N LEU A 44 -1.37 5.69 6.66
CA LEU A 44 -0.64 4.57 6.06
C LEU A 44 -1.56 3.67 5.23
N THR A 45 -2.74 3.33 5.77
CA THR A 45 -3.75 2.56 5.05
C THR A 45 -4.21 3.27 3.76
N GLN A 46 -4.39 4.60 3.82
CA GLN A 46 -4.74 5.40 2.64
C GLN A 46 -3.62 5.44 1.61
N ALA A 47 -2.37 5.61 2.04
CA ALA A 47 -1.21 5.60 1.15
C ALA A 47 -1.07 4.25 0.44
N ARG A 48 -1.13 3.14 1.20
CA ARG A 48 -1.09 1.77 0.69
C ARG A 48 -2.13 1.54 -0.41
N ARG A 49 -3.40 1.87 -0.15
CA ARG A 49 -4.49 1.72 -1.13
C ARG A 49 -4.29 2.57 -2.38
N ALA A 50 -3.77 3.80 -2.23
CA ALA A 50 -3.51 4.67 -3.38
C ALA A 50 -2.41 4.09 -4.27
N ILE A 51 -1.38 3.49 -3.68
CA ILE A 51 -0.27 2.85 -4.39
C ILE A 51 -0.74 1.56 -5.08
N GLU A 52 -1.52 0.71 -4.41
CA GLU A 52 -2.15 -0.47 -5.01
C GLU A 52 -2.99 -0.08 -6.24
N LYS A 53 -3.81 0.97 -6.13
CA LYS A 53 -4.61 1.49 -7.25
C LYS A 53 -3.71 1.94 -8.41
N ALA A 54 -2.63 2.67 -8.12
CA ALA A 54 -1.69 3.11 -9.15
C ALA A 54 -1.01 1.92 -9.85
N ALA A 55 -0.58 0.89 -9.12
CA ALA A 55 0.01 -0.32 -9.69
C ALA A 55 -0.98 -1.06 -10.61
N HIS A 56 -2.25 -1.14 -10.22
CA HIS A 56 -3.30 -1.73 -11.06
C HIS A 56 -3.55 -0.93 -12.34
N LEU A 57 -3.61 0.39 -12.26
CA LEU A 57 -3.77 1.27 -13.43
C LEU A 57 -2.61 1.11 -14.42
N LEU A 58 -1.37 1.03 -13.93
CA LEU A 58 -0.18 0.85 -14.77
C LEU A 58 -0.18 -0.48 -15.54
N ARG A 59 -0.77 -1.53 -14.96
CA ARG A 59 -0.94 -2.85 -15.59
C ARG A 59 -2.08 -2.90 -16.60
N GLY A 60 -2.81 -1.80 -16.81
CA GLY A 60 -4.01 -1.77 -17.64
C GLY A 60 -5.15 -2.63 -17.08
N ARG A 61 -5.11 -2.95 -15.77
CA ARG A 61 -6.19 -3.67 -15.07
C ARG A 61 -7.20 -2.66 -14.57
N GLU A 62 -7.84 -1.97 -15.51
CA GLU A 62 -9.05 -1.22 -15.20
C GLU A 62 -10.22 -2.21 -15.26
N SER A 63 -10.83 -2.49 -14.11
CA SER A 63 -12.24 -2.88 -14.11
C SER A 63 -12.98 -1.66 -14.66
N ALA A 64 -13.56 -1.83 -15.85
CA ALA A 64 -14.39 -0.85 -16.51
C ALA A 64 -15.27 -0.10 -15.49
N GLU A 65 -15.06 1.21 -15.36
CA GLU A 65 -16.04 2.10 -14.75
C GLU A 65 -17.21 2.20 -15.75
N GLU A 66 -18.32 1.51 -15.45
CA GLU A 66 -19.66 1.69 -16.06
C GLU A 66 -20.33 2.99 -15.58
#